data_AF-A0A0F5R5R7-F1
#
_entry.id   AF-A0A0F5R5R7-F1
#
_cell.length_a   1.000
_cell.length_b   1.000
_cell.length_c   1.000
_cell.angle_alpha   90.00
_cell.angle_beta   90.00
_cell.angle_gamma   90.00
#
_symmetry.space_group_name_H-M   'P 1'
#
loop_
_entity.id
_entity.type
_entity.pdbx_description
1 polymer ?
#
loop_
_entity_poly.entity_id
_entity_poly.type
_entity_poly.pdbx_seq_one_letter_code
_entity_poly.pdbx_strand_id
1 'polypeptide(L)' 'MHEGALCECIVCGQFKPQDQGLHIVSEFICGSCENEMVQTDVKDEKYPFYVHQMKQIWVHKNV' A
#
# COMPACT_ATOMS: atom_id res chain seq x y z
N MET A 1 -14.72 1.09 23.78
CA MET A 1 -15.12 1.79 22.54
C MET A 1 -13.91 1.77 21.63
N HIS A 2 -13.95 1.02 20.53
CA HIS A 2 -12.78 0.87 19.65
C HIS A 2 -12.85 1.97 18.60
N GLU A 3 -12.10 3.03 18.84
CA GLU A 3 -11.92 4.14 17.91
C GLU A 3 -11.12 3.59 16.71
N GLY A 4 -11.79 3.41 15.57
CA GLY A 4 -11.19 2.90 14.36
C GLY A 4 -10.17 3.91 13.82
N ALA A 5 -8.89 3.63 14.02
CA ALA A 5 -7.81 4.45 13.47
C ALA A 5 -7.91 4.48 11.95
N LEU A 6 -7.97 5.68 11.37
CA LEU A 6 -7.88 5.90 9.94
C LEU A 6 -6.40 6.04 9.57
N CYS A 7 -5.96 5.31 8.55
CA CYS A 7 -4.62 5.42 7.98
C CYS A 7 -4.70 5.91 6.53
N GLU A 8 -3.76 6.75 6.15
CA GLU A 8 -3.63 7.24 4.77
C GLU A 8 -3.00 6.17 3.90
N CYS A 9 -3.70 5.76 2.85
CA CYS A 9 -3.17 4.80 1.89
C CYS A 9 -2.09 5.46 1.04
N ILE A 10 -0.90 4.87 1.00
CA ILE A 10 0.26 5.40 0.27
C ILE A 10 0.14 5.20 -1.24
N VAL A 11 -0.80 4.36 -1.69
CA VAL A 11 -1.06 4.09 -3.10
C VAL A 11 -2.08 5.08 -3.67
N CYS A 12 -3.19 5.33 -2.97
CA CYS A 12 -4.26 6.21 -3.45
C CYS A 12 -4.39 7.55 -2.70
N GLY A 13 -3.59 7.78 -1.65
CA GLY A 13 -3.61 9.00 -0.83
C GLY A 13 -4.88 9.19 0.00
N GLN A 14 -5.70 8.16 0.18
CA GLN A 14 -6.98 8.26 0.90
C GLN A 14 -6.91 7.71 2.31
N PHE A 15 -7.53 8.41 3.26
CA PHE A 15 -7.77 7.89 4.61
C PHE A 15 -8.78 6.74 4.58
N LYS A 16 -8.37 5.56 5.02
CA LYS A 16 -9.22 4.37 5.14
C LYS A 16 -9.05 3.74 6.53
N PRO A 17 -10.02 2.94 6.99
CA PRO A 17 -9.88 2.25 8.28
C PRO A 17 -8.66 1.33 8.24
N GLN A 18 -7.84 1.36 9.29
CA GLN A 18 -6.66 0.50 9.38
C GLN A 18 -7.02 -0.99 9.40
N ASP A 19 -8.25 -1.32 9.84
CA ASP A 19 -8.85 -2.66 9.78
C ASP A 19 -9.19 -3.13 8.35
N GLN A 20 -9.27 -2.18 7.40
CA GLN A 20 -9.67 -2.43 6.02
C GLN A 20 -8.48 -2.32 5.05
N GLY A 21 -7.29 -2.73 5.51
CA GLY A 21 -6.06 -2.68 4.74
C GLY A 21 -4.90 -3.38 5.42
N LEU A 22 -3.71 -3.18 4.85
CA LEU A 22 -2.46 -3.82 5.23
C LEU A 22 -1.46 -2.73 5.63
N HIS A 23 -0.89 -2.86 6.82
CA HIS A 23 0.11 -1.94 7.34
C HIS A 23 1.51 -2.55 7.15
N ILE A 24 2.32 -1.96 6.28
CA ILE A 24 3.66 -2.43 5.91
C ILE A 24 4.69 -1.47 6.49
N VAL A 25 5.35 -1.90 7.58
CA VAL A 25 6.37 -1.12 8.30
C VAL A 25 5.82 0.20 8.85
N SER A 26 5.91 1.29 8.07
CA SER A 26 5.42 2.64 8.41
C SER A 26 4.37 3.14 7.42
N GLU A 27 4.06 2.36 6.38
CA GLU A 27 3.15 2.73 5.30
C GLU A 27 1.89 1.89 5.35
N PHE A 28 0.76 2.49 4.96
CA PHE A 28 -0.53 1.82 4.95
C PHE A 28 -1.03 1.65 3.51
N ILE A 29 -1.59 0.48 3.21
CA ILE A 29 -2.20 0.17 1.91
C ILE A 29 -3.63 -0.28 2.17
N CYS A 30 -4.61 0.35 1.54
CA CYS A 30 -6.00 -0.10 1.68
C CYS A 30 -6.23 -1.39 0.89
N GLY A 31 -7.23 -2.19 1.30
CA GLY A 31 -7.52 -3.47 0.66
C GLY A 31 -7.83 -3.38 -0.83
N SER A 32 -8.36 -2.25 -1.31
CA SER A 32 -8.57 -2.03 -2.76
C SER A 32 -7.26 -1.95 -3.52
N CYS A 33 -6.28 -1.21 -3.01
CA CYS A 33 -4.96 -1.07 -3.64
C CYS A 33 -4.17 -2.37 -3.55
N GLU A 34 -4.25 -3.07 -2.41
CA GLU A 34 -3.66 -4.40 -2.28
C GLU A 34 -4.26 -5.36 -3.32
N ASN A 35 -5.58 -5.38 -3.47
CA ASN A 35 -6.25 -6.26 -4.43
C ASN A 35 -5.80 -5.95 -5.86
N GLU A 36 -5.70 -4.67 -6.22
CA GLU A 36 -5.22 -4.24 -7.53
C GLU A 36 -3.76 -4.66 -7.76
N MET A 37 -2.90 -4.56 -6.75
CA MET A 37 -1.51 -5.00 -6.81
C MET A 37 -1.39 -6.52 -6.96
N VAL A 38 -2.19 -7.29 -6.22
CA VAL A 38 -2.20 -8.78 -6.28
C VAL A 38 -2.82 -9.27 -7.58
N GLN A 39 -3.83 -8.57 -8.11
CA GLN A 39 -4.45 -8.87 -9.39
C GLN A 39 -3.63 -8.38 -10.59
N THR A 40 -2.71 -7.43 -10.39
CA THR A 40 -1.81 -6.98 -11.46
C THR A 40 -0.81 -8.09 -11.75
N ASP A 41 -0.96 -8.71 -12.91
CA ASP A 41 -0.07 -9.77 -13.36
C ASP A 41 1.34 -9.22 -13.60
N VAL A 42 2.35 -10.01 -13.24
CA VAL A 42 3.78 -9.73 -13.48
C VAL A 42 4.11 -9.43 -14.95
N LYS A 43 3.25 -9.85 -15.88
CA LYS A 43 3.39 -9.64 -17.32
C LYS A 43 2.77 -8.33 -17.81
N ASP A 44 2.01 -7.64 -16.96
CA ASP A 44 1.40 -6.37 -17.29
C ASP A 44 2.45 -5.25 -17.23
N GLU A 45 2.41 -4.35 -18.20
CA GLU A 45 3.30 -3.18 -18.31
C GLU A 45 3.25 -2.27 -17.07
N LYS A 46 2.21 -2.40 -16.23
CA LYS A 46 2.05 -1.68 -14.96
C LYS A 46 2.75 -2.33 -13.77
N TYR A 47 3.14 -3.60 -13.86
CA TYR A 47 3.88 -4.29 -12.79
C TYR A 47 5.12 -3.53 -12.30
N PRO A 48 6.01 -3.00 -13.17
CA PRO A 48 7.15 -2.20 -12.71
C PRO A 48 6.76 -0.93 -11.94
N PHE A 49 5.56 -0.37 -12.17
CA PHE A 49 5.07 0.80 -11.45
C PHE A 49 4.71 0.46 -9.99
N TYR A 50 3.97 -0.63 -9.78
CA TYR A 50 3.64 -1.10 -8.43
C TYR A 50 4.89 -1.60 -7.68
N VAL A 51 5.82 -2.27 -8.37
CA VAL A 51 7.11 -2.67 -7.78
C VAL A 51 7.95 -1.45 -7.40
N HIS A 52 7.90 -0.36 -8.18
CA HIS A 52 8.59 0.88 -7.83
C HIS A 52 8.01 1.51 -6.55
N GLN A 53 6.68 1.57 -6.45
CA GLN A 53 5.98 2.05 -5.24
C GLN A 53 6.31 1.17 -4.03
N MET A 54 6.29 -0.16 -4.17
CA MET A 54 6.71 -1.08 -3.09
C MET A 54 8.17 -0.91 -2.68
N LYS A 55 9.05 -0.59 -3.65
CA LYS A 55 10.44 -0.26 -3.35
C LYS A 55 10.54 0.99 -2.49
N GLN A 56 9.70 2.00 -2.66
CA GLN A 56 9.71 3.19 -1.81
C GLN A 56 9.39 2.84 -0.34
N ILE A 57 8.45 1.91 -0.10
CA ILE A 57 8.14 1.39 1.24
C ILE A 57 9.38 0.77 1.91
N TRP A 58 10.17 0.04 1.13
CA TRP A 58 11.37 -0.67 1.58
C TRP A 58 12.67 0.12 1.43
N VAL A 59 12.65 1.31 0.82
CA VAL A 59 13.75 2.28 0.86
C VAL A 59 13.75 2.87 2.27
N HIS A 60 14.10 2.03 3.23
CA HIS A 60 14.94 2.45 4.32
C HIS A 60 16.12 3.13 3.63
N LYS A 61 16.18 4.47 3.74
CA LYS A 61 17.38 5.25 3.49
C LYS A 61 18.51 4.52 4.21
N ASN A 62 19.22 3.66 3.49
CA ASN A 62 20.56 3.23 3.86
C ASN A 62 21.40 4.46 3.55
N VAL A 63 21.35 5.42 4.48
CA VAL A 63 22.25 6.58 4.50
C VAL A 63 23.67 6.10 4.73
#